data_AF-A0A8J1Z0Y1-F1
#
_entry.id   AF-A0A8J1Z0Y1-F1
#
_cell.length_a   1.000
_cell.length_b   1.000
_cell.length_c   1.000
_cell.angle_alpha   90.00
_cell.angle_beta   90.00
_cell.angle_gamma   90.00
#
_symmetry.space_group_name_H-M   'P 1'
#
loop_
_entity.id
_entity.type
_entity.pdbx_description
1 polymer ?
#
loop_
_entity_poly.entity_id
_entity_poly.type
_entity_poly.pdbx_seq_one_letter_code
_entity_poly.pdbx_strand_id
1 'polypeptide(L)'
;MLSDTRFASATEVASATSSDTVFTQAATAEGKDWSCQQQPRHRRSLRRNLLVTAMASTCLFASTLVTAQQASQEELGANAELYNEFEDVLDVSSKNGNKTSEEVETETDWSLADKMSLQHCFLTTSGGEDNKVDSSCFERGTLLLLPTAARIEDDPNFEKMRDTEKLRTLVESCQYYSIELTPAQEDGAASTSSSVKMSLKTSIPCSLLNVEDQHDSLEVSLTSRGKVLGINYRTQPAWGLNLFEHTAVRLNKGLAAPAPVIPPRPVIKEGEQEQLQDNSIFGMLRRYWWVILIVFVIMNVMGGMEDPGK
;
A
#
# COMPACT_ATOMS: atom_id res chain seq x y z
N MET A 1 -25.88 -53.34 -49.78
CA MET A 1 -26.45 -53.99 -48.58
C MET A 1 -25.29 -54.45 -47.73
N LEU A 2 -25.34 -54.15 -46.42
CA LEU A 2 -24.38 -54.50 -45.35
C LEU A 2 -23.05 -53.72 -45.39
N SER A 3 -22.54 -53.05 -44.34
CA SER A 3 -23.08 -52.53 -43.07
C SER A 3 -21.91 -51.77 -42.43
N ASP A 4 -22.07 -50.48 -42.15
CA ASP A 4 -21.09 -49.62 -41.50
C ASP A 4 -21.05 -49.88 -39.98
N THR A 5 -19.89 -50.26 -39.45
CA THR A 5 -19.61 -50.30 -38.01
C THR A 5 -18.91 -49.03 -37.58
N ARG A 6 -19.61 -48.23 -36.76
CA ARG A 6 -19.09 -47.06 -36.05
C ARG A 6 -18.18 -47.49 -34.89
N PHE A 7 -16.97 -46.94 -34.83
CA PHE A 7 -16.14 -46.94 -33.63
C PHE A 7 -16.54 -45.73 -32.76
N ALA A 8 -17.04 -46.00 -31.55
CA ALA A 8 -17.20 -45.01 -30.50
C ALA A 8 -15.96 -45.09 -29.59
N SER A 9 -15.17 -44.03 -29.55
CA SER A 9 -14.09 -43.85 -28.59
C SER A 9 -14.66 -43.26 -27.29
N ALA A 10 -14.65 -44.06 -26.24
CA ALA A 10 -14.83 -43.60 -24.86
C ALA A 10 -13.57 -42.83 -24.43
N THR A 11 -13.75 -41.66 -23.82
CA THR A 11 -12.67 -40.96 -23.11
C THR A 11 -13.14 -40.75 -21.68
N GLU A 12 -12.43 -41.39 -20.77
CA GLU A 12 -12.62 -41.33 -19.32
C GLU A 12 -12.50 -39.89 -18.80
N VAL A 13 -13.47 -39.52 -17.97
CA VAL A 13 -13.44 -38.33 -17.13
C VAL A 13 -12.72 -38.71 -15.85
N ALA A 14 -11.46 -38.30 -15.71
CA ALA A 14 -10.75 -38.37 -14.44
C ALA A 14 -11.08 -37.11 -13.62
N SER A 15 -11.93 -37.28 -12.62
CA SER A 15 -12.26 -36.30 -11.58
C SER A 15 -11.07 -36.12 -10.63
N ALA A 16 -10.40 -34.97 -10.69
CA ALA A 16 -9.45 -34.54 -9.68
C ALA A 16 -10.18 -33.72 -8.62
N THR A 17 -10.56 -34.37 -7.52
CA THR A 17 -10.92 -33.74 -6.25
C THR A 17 -9.68 -33.09 -5.65
N SER A 18 -9.60 -31.75 -5.69
CA SER A 18 -8.63 -30.99 -4.90
C SER A 18 -9.18 -30.73 -3.51
N SER A 19 -8.41 -31.16 -2.53
CA SER A 19 -8.63 -31.07 -1.10
C SER A 19 -8.53 -29.63 -0.59
N ASP A 20 -9.63 -29.16 -0.01
CA ASP A 20 -9.67 -27.97 0.85
C ASP A 20 -9.02 -28.28 2.20
N THR A 21 -7.93 -27.59 2.51
CA THR A 21 -7.35 -27.51 3.86
C THR A 21 -7.91 -26.29 4.58
N VAL A 22 -9.08 -26.46 5.19
CA VAL A 22 -9.66 -25.51 6.14
C VAL A 22 -8.99 -25.68 7.50
N PHE A 23 -8.24 -24.68 7.92
CA PHE A 23 -7.71 -24.54 9.28
C PHE A 23 -8.83 -24.04 10.19
N THR A 24 -9.51 -24.96 10.90
CA THR A 24 -10.46 -24.64 11.96
C THR A 24 -9.75 -24.71 13.31
N GLN A 25 -9.57 -23.56 13.96
CA GLN A 25 -9.30 -23.52 15.40
C GLN A 25 -10.62 -23.40 16.15
N ALA A 26 -10.89 -24.42 16.95
CA ALA A 26 -11.97 -24.46 17.93
C ALA A 26 -11.63 -23.58 19.13
N ALA A 27 -12.53 -22.68 19.49
CA ALA A 27 -12.61 -22.07 20.80
C ALA A 27 -14.07 -22.15 21.28
N THR A 28 -14.40 -23.28 21.90
CA THR A 28 -15.53 -23.40 22.81
C THR A 28 -15.14 -22.77 24.14
N ALA A 29 -15.95 -21.85 24.66
CA ALA A 29 -16.58 -21.99 25.99
C ALA A 29 -17.07 -20.64 26.54
N GLU A 30 -18.31 -20.71 27.04
CA GLU A 30 -18.85 -19.98 28.19
C GLU A 30 -19.31 -18.53 28.02
N GLY A 31 -20.64 -18.43 27.95
CA GLY A 31 -21.37 -17.21 28.20
C GLY A 31 -21.24 -16.71 29.63
N LYS A 32 -21.43 -15.41 29.77
CA LYS A 32 -21.90 -14.77 31.00
C LYS A 32 -22.62 -13.48 30.61
N ASP A 33 -23.89 -13.46 30.95
CA ASP A 33 -24.77 -12.30 30.91
C ASP A 33 -24.15 -11.13 31.68
N TRP A 34 -23.94 -10.00 31.00
CA TRP A 34 -23.70 -8.72 31.65
C TRP A 34 -25.01 -7.93 31.64
N SER A 35 -25.84 -8.23 32.64
CA SER A 35 -26.94 -7.37 33.05
C SER A 35 -26.36 -6.07 33.62
N CYS A 36 -26.49 -4.96 32.88
CA CYS A 36 -26.22 -3.62 33.39
C CYS A 36 -27.26 -3.25 34.46
N GLN A 37 -26.92 -3.57 35.70
CA GLN A 37 -27.66 -3.21 36.89
C GLN A 37 -27.54 -1.70 37.13
N GLN A 38 -28.64 -0.99 36.88
CA GLN A 38 -28.83 0.41 37.26
C GLN A 38 -28.73 0.54 38.79
N GLN A 39 -27.98 1.52 39.27
CA GLN A 39 -28.16 2.07 40.60
C GLN A 39 -28.33 3.61 40.58
N PRO A 40 -29.05 4.15 41.57
CA PRO A 40 -29.77 5.40 41.43
C PRO A 40 -28.95 6.65 41.77
N ARG A 41 -29.37 7.74 41.13
CA ARG A 41 -28.92 9.12 41.29
C ARG A 41 -29.13 9.63 42.72
N HIS A 42 -28.05 10.00 43.40
CA HIS A 42 -28.10 11.01 44.45
C HIS A 42 -28.15 12.40 43.81
N ARG A 43 -29.35 13.00 43.76
CA ARG A 43 -29.49 14.45 43.64
C ARG A 43 -29.26 15.06 45.02
N ARG A 44 -28.37 16.05 45.11
CA ARG A 44 -28.70 17.39 45.64
C ARG A 44 -27.50 18.34 45.55
N SER A 45 -27.79 19.50 44.97
CA SER A 45 -27.34 20.82 45.43
C SER A 45 -25.85 21.14 45.34
N LEU A 46 -25.46 21.75 44.21
CA LEU A 46 -24.71 23.01 44.24
C LEU A 46 -24.98 23.76 42.92
N ARG A 47 -26.04 24.56 42.97
CA ARG A 47 -26.32 25.61 41.99
C ARG A 47 -25.35 26.77 42.26
N ARG A 48 -24.95 27.42 41.16
CA ARG A 48 -24.32 28.76 41.06
C ARG A 48 -22.83 28.77 41.44
N ASN A 49 -21.98 28.52 40.44
CA ASN A 49 -20.70 29.22 40.20
C ASN A 49 -19.94 28.73 38.95
N LEU A 50 -20.58 27.99 38.04
CA LEU A 50 -19.91 27.34 36.90
C LEU A 50 -20.50 27.75 35.54
N LEU A 51 -20.90 29.03 35.41
CA LEU A 51 -21.39 29.58 34.14
C LEU A 51 -20.53 30.73 33.59
N VAL A 52 -19.48 31.16 34.32
CA VAL A 52 -18.59 32.24 33.86
C VAL A 52 -17.27 31.69 33.30
N THR A 53 -16.87 30.46 33.63
CA THR A 53 -15.62 29.86 33.15
C THR A 53 -15.77 29.04 31.86
N ALA A 54 -16.99 28.78 31.39
CA ALA A 54 -17.23 27.96 30.20
C ALA A 54 -17.23 28.75 28.87
N MET A 55 -17.31 30.08 28.91
CA MET A 55 -17.26 30.92 27.69
C MET A 55 -15.85 31.43 27.34
N ALA A 56 -14.88 31.35 28.25
CA ALA A 56 -13.49 31.71 27.97
C ALA A 56 -12.69 30.55 27.32
N SER A 57 -13.15 29.31 27.49
CA SER A 57 -12.44 28.12 26.98
C SER A 57 -12.78 27.77 25.53
N THR A 58 -13.90 28.25 24.99
CA THR A 58 -14.30 28.01 23.59
C THR A 58 -13.67 29.00 22.61
N CYS A 59 -13.23 30.18 23.05
CA CYS A 59 -12.51 31.12 22.18
C CYS A 59 -11.04 30.72 21.93
N LEU A 60 -10.39 30.02 22.87
CA LEU A 60 -8.99 29.61 22.71
C LEU A 60 -8.80 28.36 21.82
N PHE A 61 -9.84 27.56 21.62
CA PHE A 61 -9.79 26.41 20.69
C PHE A 61 -10.13 26.76 19.24
N ALA A 62 -10.83 27.87 19.00
CA ALA A 62 -11.12 28.33 17.64
C ALA A 62 -9.89 28.99 16.99
N SER A 63 -9.05 29.69 17.77
CA SER A 63 -7.85 30.34 17.23
C SER A 63 -6.71 29.37 16.89
N THR A 64 -6.58 28.23 17.57
CA THR A 64 -5.53 27.23 17.26
C THR A 64 -5.85 26.40 16.03
N LEU A 65 -7.13 26.13 15.73
CA LEU A 65 -7.52 25.37 14.54
C LEU A 65 -7.29 26.18 13.25
N VAL A 66 -7.53 27.50 13.29
CA VAL A 66 -7.33 28.39 12.12
C VAL A 66 -5.83 28.53 11.80
N THR A 67 -4.95 28.60 12.80
CA THR A 67 -3.50 28.66 12.55
C THR A 67 -2.90 27.36 12.03
N ALA A 68 -3.46 26.20 12.41
CA ALA A 68 -2.99 24.91 11.89
C ALA A 68 -3.39 24.68 10.42
N GLN A 69 -4.54 25.24 10.00
CA GLN A 69 -5.00 25.12 8.62
C GLN A 69 -4.28 26.09 7.68
N GLN A 70 -3.81 27.22 8.18
CA GLN A 70 -3.05 28.21 7.40
C GLN A 70 -1.58 27.77 7.18
N ALA A 71 -0.97 27.07 8.14
CA ALA A 71 0.37 26.47 7.97
C ALA A 71 0.41 25.36 6.90
N SER A 72 -0.70 24.64 6.69
CA SER A 72 -0.80 23.62 5.63
C SER A 72 -0.98 24.20 4.22
N GLN A 73 -1.42 25.46 4.08
CA GLN A 73 -1.55 26.11 2.77
C GLN A 73 -0.24 26.79 2.30
N GLU A 74 0.62 27.23 3.22
CA GLU A 74 1.94 27.78 2.84
C GLU A 74 2.92 26.73 2.30
N GLU A 75 2.87 25.48 2.78
CA GLU A 75 3.70 24.38 2.20
C GLU A 75 3.25 23.95 0.79
N LEU A 76 1.99 24.18 0.43
CA LEU A 76 1.48 23.91 -0.93
C LEU A 76 1.75 25.07 -1.90
N GLY A 77 1.87 26.31 -1.39
CA GLY A 77 2.25 27.48 -2.19
C GLY A 77 3.76 27.53 -2.51
N ALA A 78 4.62 27.16 -1.56
CA ALA A 78 6.08 27.21 -1.74
C ALA A 78 6.62 26.18 -2.75
N ASN A 79 5.87 25.11 -3.05
CA ASN A 79 6.25 24.12 -4.07
C ASN A 79 5.78 24.49 -5.49
N ALA A 80 4.93 25.51 -5.65
CA ALA A 80 4.48 25.96 -6.97
C ALA A 80 5.43 26.97 -7.63
N GLU A 81 6.21 27.74 -6.84
CA GLU A 81 7.20 28.69 -7.38
C GLU A 81 8.52 28.03 -7.80
N LEU A 82 8.86 26.86 -7.26
CA LEU A 82 10.06 26.10 -7.63
C LEU A 82 9.96 25.41 -9.01
N TYR A 83 8.77 25.37 -9.61
CA TYR A 83 8.57 24.80 -10.96
C TYR A 83 8.72 25.81 -12.09
N ASN A 84 8.73 27.11 -11.81
CA ASN A 84 8.91 28.15 -12.85
C ASN A 84 10.37 28.60 -13.02
N GLU A 85 11.28 28.26 -12.10
CA GLU A 85 12.70 28.66 -12.18
C GLU A 85 13.59 27.61 -12.89
N PHE A 86 13.04 26.45 -13.28
CA PHE A 86 13.78 25.38 -13.95
C PHE A 86 13.69 25.39 -15.49
N GLU A 87 12.81 26.19 -16.10
CA GLU A 87 12.75 26.30 -17.57
C GLU A 87 13.83 27.23 -18.17
N ASP A 88 14.42 28.13 -17.38
CA ASP A 88 15.43 29.08 -17.88
C ASP A 88 16.89 28.58 -17.81
N VAL A 89 17.14 27.36 -17.30
CA VAL A 89 18.51 26.82 -17.14
C VAL A 89 18.88 25.78 -18.20
N LEU A 90 17.96 25.37 -19.08
CA LEU A 90 18.24 24.35 -20.10
C LEU A 90 18.96 24.86 -21.37
N ASP A 91 19.31 26.15 -21.47
CA ASP A 91 19.95 26.71 -22.68
C ASP A 91 21.47 26.96 -22.57
N VAL A 92 22.13 26.50 -21.49
CA VAL A 92 23.59 26.71 -21.31
C VAL A 92 24.31 25.43 -20.89
N SER A 93 24.27 24.39 -21.73
CA SER A 93 25.27 23.31 -21.65
C SER A 93 25.51 22.62 -23.00
N SER A 94 25.76 23.42 -24.04
CA SER A 94 26.32 22.94 -25.31
C SER A 94 27.71 23.52 -25.50
N LYS A 95 28.71 22.92 -24.84
CA LYS A 95 30.15 22.90 -25.20
C LYS A 95 30.97 22.37 -24.02
N ASN A 96 31.11 21.05 -23.95
CA ASN A 96 32.39 20.42 -23.64
C ASN A 96 32.27 18.92 -23.87
N GLY A 97 32.88 18.47 -24.97
CA GLY A 97 32.99 17.05 -25.26
C GLY A 97 34.02 16.38 -24.35
N ASN A 98 33.62 15.26 -23.74
CA ASN A 98 34.55 14.17 -23.49
C ASN A 98 33.82 12.83 -23.26
N LYS A 99 34.06 11.89 -24.18
CA LYS A 99 34.07 10.42 -24.04
C LYS A 99 32.95 9.69 -23.25
N THR A 100 31.95 9.27 -24.02
CA THR A 100 31.53 7.86 -24.20
C THR A 100 31.43 6.98 -22.95
N SER A 101 30.31 7.11 -22.24
CA SER A 101 29.56 5.94 -21.82
C SER A 101 28.26 5.98 -22.62
N GLU A 102 28.13 5.09 -23.59
CA GLU A 102 26.85 4.84 -24.27
C GLU A 102 25.89 4.27 -23.22
N GLU A 103 25.20 5.14 -22.49
CA GLU A 103 23.90 4.80 -21.96
C GLU A 103 23.00 4.59 -23.18
N VAL A 104 22.83 3.33 -23.54
CA VAL A 104 21.77 2.89 -24.43
C VAL A 104 20.47 3.21 -23.71
N GLU A 105 20.01 4.45 -23.84
CA GLU A 105 18.61 4.81 -23.67
C GLU A 105 17.86 4.00 -24.72
N THR A 106 17.50 2.77 -24.37
CA THR A 106 16.47 2.07 -25.10
C THR A 106 15.25 2.95 -24.98
N GLU A 107 14.94 3.70 -26.05
CA GLU A 107 13.60 4.21 -26.33
C GLU A 107 12.68 2.99 -26.23
N THR A 108 12.21 2.71 -25.01
CA THR A 108 11.05 1.88 -24.81
C THR A 108 9.95 2.63 -25.50
N ASP A 109 9.55 2.14 -26.67
CA ASP A 109 8.39 2.60 -27.41
C ASP A 109 7.18 2.56 -26.47
N TRP A 110 6.91 3.69 -25.81
CA TRP A 110 5.71 3.93 -25.02
C TRP A 110 4.49 4.20 -25.92
N SER A 111 4.59 3.84 -27.21
CA SER A 111 3.67 4.23 -28.27
C SER A 111 2.33 3.48 -28.24
N LEU A 112 2.19 2.45 -27.41
CA LEU A 112 0.90 1.91 -27.02
C LEU A 112 0.51 2.46 -25.65
N ALA A 113 -0.38 3.46 -25.63
CA ALA A 113 -1.14 3.76 -24.43
C ALA A 113 -1.91 2.49 -24.04
N ASP A 114 -1.52 1.86 -22.93
CA ASP A 114 -2.21 0.68 -22.43
C ASP A 114 -3.63 1.08 -22.02
N LYS A 115 -4.61 0.49 -22.71
CA LYS A 115 -6.02 0.65 -22.40
C LYS A 115 -6.48 -0.46 -21.48
N MET A 116 -7.17 -0.12 -20.41
CA MET A 116 -7.76 -1.08 -19.49
C MET A 116 -9.23 -0.78 -19.25
N SER A 117 -10.11 -1.78 -19.41
CA SER A 117 -11.52 -1.65 -19.02
C SER A 117 -11.60 -1.61 -17.49
N LEU A 118 -12.35 -0.64 -16.98
CA LEU A 118 -12.58 -0.37 -15.58
C LEU A 118 -14.02 -0.72 -15.23
N GLN A 119 -14.19 -1.66 -14.29
CA GLN A 119 -15.50 -2.12 -13.83
C GLN A 119 -15.68 -1.86 -12.34
N HIS A 120 -16.88 -1.42 -11.97
CA HIS A 120 -17.31 -1.16 -10.61
C HIS A 120 -18.30 -2.26 -10.19
N CYS A 121 -18.02 -2.97 -9.11
CA CYS A 121 -18.86 -4.06 -8.61
C CYS A 121 -19.29 -3.78 -7.18
N PHE A 122 -20.59 -3.85 -6.93
CA PHE A 122 -21.19 -3.80 -5.59
C PHE A 122 -21.54 -5.22 -5.17
N LEU A 123 -20.93 -5.68 -4.08
CA LEU A 123 -21.10 -7.02 -3.55
C LEU A 123 -22.07 -6.99 -2.39
N THR A 124 -23.16 -7.72 -2.54
CA THR A 124 -24.21 -7.91 -1.52
C THR A 124 -24.20 -9.37 -1.09
N THR A 125 -24.16 -9.64 0.21
CA THR A 125 -24.41 -11.02 0.69
C THR A 125 -25.90 -11.17 0.93
N SER A 126 -26.55 -12.07 0.20
CA SER A 126 -27.91 -12.45 0.53
C SER A 126 -27.88 -13.25 1.84
N GLY A 127 -28.65 -12.85 2.85
CA GLY A 127 -28.72 -13.54 4.15
C GLY A 127 -29.47 -14.88 4.12
N GLY A 128 -29.52 -15.54 2.96
CA GLY A 128 -30.09 -16.87 2.81
C GLY A 128 -29.12 -17.96 3.26
N GLU A 129 -29.64 -19.16 3.56
CA GLU A 129 -28.85 -20.31 4.03
C GLU A 129 -27.66 -20.67 3.13
N ASP A 130 -27.67 -20.24 1.86
CA ASP A 130 -26.66 -20.61 0.86
C ASP A 130 -25.46 -19.65 0.76
N ASN A 131 -25.38 -18.57 1.57
CA ASN A 131 -24.29 -17.57 1.51
C ASN A 131 -23.96 -17.10 0.08
N LYS A 132 -24.97 -17.00 -0.78
CA LYS A 132 -24.77 -16.58 -2.17
C LYS A 132 -24.41 -15.11 -2.20
N VAL A 133 -23.23 -14.81 -2.76
CA VAL A 133 -22.77 -13.45 -3.03
C VAL A 133 -23.37 -13.00 -4.35
N ASP A 134 -24.30 -12.07 -4.27
CA ASP A 134 -24.82 -11.40 -5.46
C ASP A 134 -23.91 -10.20 -5.76
N SER A 135 -23.49 -10.07 -7.02
CA SER A 135 -22.64 -8.97 -7.48
C SER A 135 -23.36 -8.16 -8.56
N SER A 136 -23.46 -6.86 -8.33
CA SER A 136 -23.94 -5.90 -9.33
C SER A 136 -22.73 -5.17 -9.92
N CYS A 137 -22.27 -5.61 -11.09
CA CYS A 137 -21.12 -5.03 -11.77
C CYS A 137 -21.55 -4.13 -12.93
N PHE A 138 -20.90 -2.98 -13.05
CA PHE A 138 -21.14 -1.97 -14.07
C PHE A 138 -19.82 -1.61 -14.73
N GLU A 139 -19.82 -1.50 -16.05
CA GLU A 139 -18.68 -0.95 -16.77
C GLU A 139 -18.66 0.55 -16.56
N ARG A 140 -17.54 1.04 -16.00
CA ARG A 140 -17.34 2.47 -15.81
C ARG A 140 -16.80 3.13 -17.07
N GLY A 141 -15.92 2.45 -17.77
CA GLY A 141 -15.27 2.98 -18.95
C GLY A 141 -13.86 2.43 -19.10
N THR A 142 -12.99 3.20 -19.74
CA THR A 142 -11.62 2.80 -20.06
C THR A 142 -10.61 3.69 -19.35
N LEU A 143 -9.70 3.07 -18.61
CA LEU A 143 -8.51 3.72 -18.10
C LEU A 143 -7.45 3.80 -19.20
N LEU A 144 -7.09 5.01 -19.58
CA LEU A 144 -5.99 5.33 -20.47
C LEU A 144 -4.73 5.60 -19.66
N LEU A 145 -3.72 4.75 -19.83
CA LEU A 145 -2.40 4.94 -19.23
C LEU A 145 -1.50 5.70 -20.21
N LEU A 146 -1.18 6.94 -19.87
CA LEU A 146 -0.21 7.76 -20.60
C LEU A 146 1.15 7.67 -19.89
N PRO A 147 2.27 8.01 -20.56
CA PRO A 147 3.58 7.93 -19.96
C PRO A 147 3.73 8.72 -18.66
N THR A 148 3.07 9.88 -18.54
CA THR A 148 3.20 10.78 -17.37
C THR A 148 1.92 10.92 -16.55
N ALA A 149 0.78 10.47 -17.08
CA ALA A 149 -0.53 10.69 -16.48
C ALA A 149 -1.45 9.49 -16.75
N ALA A 150 -2.56 9.41 -16.05
CA ALA A 150 -3.63 8.48 -16.39
C ALA A 150 -4.96 9.22 -16.39
N ARG A 151 -5.85 8.79 -17.28
CA ARG A 151 -7.17 9.40 -17.46
C ARG A 151 -8.21 8.30 -17.59
N ILE A 152 -9.39 8.54 -17.03
CA ILE A 152 -10.57 7.69 -17.23
C ILE A 152 -11.41 8.31 -18.34
N GLU A 153 -11.75 7.51 -19.33
CA GLU A 153 -12.80 7.78 -20.30
C GLU A 153 -14.05 7.01 -19.87
N ASP A 154 -15.04 7.72 -19.33
CA ASP A 154 -16.26 7.09 -18.84
C ASP A 154 -17.11 6.55 -20.01
N ASP A 155 -17.76 5.41 -19.80
CA ASP A 155 -18.73 4.82 -20.71
C ASP A 155 -20.03 5.66 -20.66
N PRO A 156 -20.68 5.94 -21.81
CA PRO A 156 -21.93 6.71 -21.82
C PRO A 156 -23.07 6.05 -21.01
N ASN A 157 -23.03 4.75 -20.80
CA ASN A 157 -24.01 4.05 -19.95
C ASN A 157 -23.74 4.26 -18.46
N PHE A 158 -22.51 4.61 -18.07
CA PHE A 158 -22.15 4.88 -16.68
C PHE A 158 -22.84 6.13 -16.14
N GLU A 159 -23.14 7.12 -16.99
CA GLU A 159 -23.91 8.31 -16.59
C GLU A 159 -25.29 7.96 -16.02
N LYS A 160 -25.92 6.89 -16.49
CA LYS A 160 -27.21 6.42 -15.96
C LYS A 160 -27.08 5.84 -14.54
N MET A 161 -25.89 5.36 -14.18
CA MET A 161 -25.60 4.85 -12.84
C MET A 161 -25.30 5.98 -11.85
N ARG A 162 -24.83 7.14 -12.32
CA ARG A 162 -24.66 8.36 -11.50
C ARG A 162 -25.97 8.97 -10.97
N ASP A 163 -27.11 8.35 -11.25
CA ASP A 163 -28.37 8.67 -10.59
C ASP A 163 -28.24 8.45 -9.07
N THR A 164 -28.21 9.56 -8.32
CA THR A 164 -27.83 9.61 -6.91
C THR A 164 -28.72 8.74 -6.03
N GLU A 165 -30.00 8.61 -6.35
CA GLU A 165 -30.95 7.78 -5.58
C GLU A 165 -30.68 6.29 -5.77
N LYS A 166 -30.39 5.87 -7.02
CA LYS A 166 -30.06 4.47 -7.33
C LYS A 166 -28.72 4.10 -6.70
N LEU A 167 -27.73 4.97 -6.85
CA LEU A 167 -26.40 4.74 -6.28
C LEU A 167 -26.47 4.67 -4.75
N ARG A 168 -27.24 5.55 -4.10
CA ARG A 168 -27.47 5.49 -2.65
C ARG A 168 -28.06 4.15 -2.22
N THR A 169 -29.10 3.68 -2.92
CA THR A 169 -29.72 2.37 -2.62
C THR A 169 -28.73 1.21 -2.79
N LEU A 170 -27.88 1.26 -3.82
CA LEU A 170 -26.83 0.26 -4.05
C LEU A 170 -25.76 0.29 -2.95
N VAL A 171 -25.27 1.48 -2.58
CA VAL A 171 -24.26 1.64 -1.53
C VAL A 171 -24.80 1.18 -0.17
N GLU A 172 -26.06 1.53 0.16
CA GLU A 172 -26.71 1.15 1.43
C GLU A 172 -26.96 -0.36 1.55
N SER A 173 -27.26 -1.03 0.43
CA SER A 173 -27.49 -2.49 0.42
C SER A 173 -26.20 -3.30 0.28
N CYS A 174 -25.12 -2.66 -0.18
CA CYS A 174 -23.82 -3.28 -0.42
C CYS A 174 -23.02 -3.49 0.87
N GLN A 175 -22.23 -4.57 0.91
CA GLN A 175 -21.21 -4.78 1.95
C GLN A 175 -19.82 -4.35 1.49
N TYR A 176 -19.44 -4.73 0.28
CA TYR A 176 -18.14 -4.42 -0.29
C TYR A 176 -18.28 -3.85 -1.69
N TYR A 177 -17.60 -2.73 -1.92
CA TYR A 177 -17.41 -2.17 -3.24
C TYR A 177 -16.06 -2.64 -3.76
N SER A 178 -16.04 -3.15 -4.99
CA SER A 178 -14.84 -3.65 -5.65
C SER A 178 -14.67 -2.96 -6.99
N ILE A 179 -13.42 -2.65 -7.31
CA ILE A 179 -13.00 -2.19 -8.63
C ILE A 179 -12.21 -3.31 -9.30
N GLU A 180 -12.49 -3.56 -10.56
CA GLU A 180 -11.77 -4.50 -11.40
C GLU A 180 -11.20 -3.79 -12.62
N LEU A 181 -9.90 -3.89 -12.82
CA LEU A 181 -9.22 -3.50 -14.06
C LEU A 181 -8.91 -4.74 -14.88
N THR A 182 -9.30 -4.69 -16.14
CA THR A 182 -9.08 -5.77 -17.11
C THR A 182 -8.39 -5.20 -18.34
N PRO A 183 -7.30 -5.80 -18.85
CA PRO A 183 -6.66 -5.36 -20.08
C PRO A 183 -7.68 -5.29 -21.22
N ALA A 184 -7.72 -4.18 -21.96
CA ALA A 184 -8.58 -4.06 -23.12
C ALA A 184 -8.14 -5.11 -24.16
N GLN A 185 -9.09 -5.89 -24.63
CA GLN A 185 -8.82 -6.85 -25.69
C GLN A 185 -8.82 -6.08 -26.99
N GLU A 186 -7.68 -6.02 -27.69
CA GLU A 186 -7.64 -5.40 -29.01
C GLU A 186 -8.44 -6.27 -29.99
N ASP A 187 -9.57 -5.74 -30.46
CA ASP A 187 -10.57 -6.43 -31.28
C ASP A 187 -10.06 -6.91 -32.67
N GLY A 188 -8.76 -6.86 -32.95
CA GLY A 188 -8.18 -7.14 -34.26
C GLY A 188 -7.11 -8.24 -34.30
N ALA A 189 -6.57 -8.69 -33.16
CA ALA A 189 -5.53 -9.71 -33.15
C ALA A 189 -6.17 -11.09 -32.87
N ALA A 190 -6.26 -11.93 -33.90
CA ALA A 190 -6.74 -13.31 -33.81
C ALA A 190 -5.95 -14.09 -32.73
N SER A 191 -6.51 -14.13 -31.52
CA SER A 191 -5.91 -14.65 -30.30
C SER A 191 -5.71 -16.17 -30.41
N THR A 192 -4.52 -16.59 -30.83
CA THR A 192 -4.11 -18.00 -30.91
C THR A 192 -3.23 -18.44 -29.72
N SER A 193 -3.04 -17.60 -28.71
CA SER A 193 -2.36 -17.98 -27.47
C SER A 193 -3.30 -17.83 -26.27
N SER A 194 -3.46 -18.92 -25.52
CA SER A 194 -4.27 -19.06 -24.31
C SER A 194 -3.69 -18.32 -23.11
N SER A 195 -3.22 -17.08 -23.28
CA SER A 195 -2.68 -16.30 -22.18
C SER A 195 -3.81 -15.93 -21.21
N VAL A 196 -3.69 -16.40 -19.98
CA VAL A 196 -4.58 -16.10 -18.85
C VAL A 196 -4.80 -14.59 -18.77
N LYS A 197 -6.04 -14.15 -18.95
CA LYS A 197 -6.44 -12.74 -18.81
C LYS A 197 -6.28 -12.36 -17.34
N MET A 198 -5.18 -11.68 -17.01
CA MET A 198 -4.92 -11.21 -15.66
C MET A 198 -5.80 -9.99 -15.39
N SER A 199 -6.76 -10.10 -14.46
CA SER A 199 -7.50 -8.95 -13.95
C SER A 199 -6.96 -8.53 -12.58
N LEU A 200 -6.93 -7.22 -12.34
CA LEU A 200 -6.50 -6.63 -11.08
C LEU A 200 -7.74 -6.16 -10.33
N LYS A 201 -7.86 -6.54 -9.06
CA LYS A 201 -9.01 -6.20 -8.23
C LYS A 201 -8.57 -5.53 -6.94
N THR A 202 -9.37 -4.57 -6.47
CA THR A 202 -9.24 -3.98 -5.14
C THR A 202 -10.64 -3.73 -4.59
N SER A 203 -10.82 -3.87 -3.28
CA SER A 203 -12.13 -3.71 -2.64
C SER A 203 -12.03 -2.93 -1.34
N ILE A 204 -13.11 -2.22 -1.02
CA ILE A 204 -13.30 -1.48 0.22
C ILE A 204 -14.70 -1.75 0.78
N PRO A 205 -14.91 -1.64 2.10
CA PRO A 205 -16.24 -1.70 2.68
C PRO A 205 -17.15 -0.59 2.13
N CYS A 206 -18.39 -0.93 1.77
CA CYS A 206 -19.39 0.03 1.30
C CYS A 206 -19.77 1.05 2.39
N SER A 207 -19.54 0.75 3.67
CA SER A 207 -19.68 1.71 4.78
C SER A 207 -18.72 2.90 4.72
N LEU A 208 -17.65 2.82 3.92
CA LEU A 208 -16.72 3.93 3.68
C LEU A 208 -17.13 4.79 2.49
N LEU A 209 -18.15 4.38 1.75
CA LEU A 209 -18.69 5.14 0.63
C LEU A 209 -19.82 6.05 1.14
N ASN A 210 -19.72 7.32 0.80
CA ASN A 210 -20.80 8.29 0.91
C ASN A 210 -21.07 8.82 -0.49
N VAL A 211 -22.35 8.85 -0.88
CA VAL A 211 -22.74 9.28 -2.22
C VAL A 211 -22.48 10.78 -2.40
N GLU A 212 -22.67 11.54 -1.33
CA GLU A 212 -22.47 13.00 -1.28
C GLU A 212 -21.22 13.33 -0.46
N ASP A 213 -20.65 14.49 -0.74
CA ASP A 213 -19.48 15.04 -0.04
C ASP A 213 -18.25 14.11 -0.01
N GLN A 214 -18.03 13.37 -1.10
CA GLN A 214 -16.90 12.44 -1.20
C GLN A 214 -16.19 12.54 -2.54
N HIS A 215 -14.86 12.57 -2.47
CA HIS A 215 -13.97 12.50 -3.61
C HIS A 215 -13.26 11.15 -3.62
N ASP A 216 -13.20 10.51 -4.79
CA ASP A 216 -12.52 9.24 -4.94
C ASP A 216 -11.21 9.35 -5.72
N SER A 217 -10.27 8.46 -5.39
CA SER A 217 -8.98 8.41 -6.04
C SER A 217 -8.55 6.98 -6.32
N LEU A 218 -8.09 6.75 -7.54
CA LEU A 218 -7.55 5.48 -8.00
C LEU A 218 -6.03 5.61 -8.14
N GLU A 219 -5.28 4.91 -7.31
CA GLU A 219 -3.83 4.83 -7.37
C GLU A 219 -3.44 3.56 -8.15
N VAL A 220 -2.74 3.74 -9.27
CA VAL A 220 -2.30 2.66 -10.16
C VAL A 220 -0.79 2.52 -10.00
N SER A 221 -0.36 1.36 -9.52
CA SER A 221 1.06 1.05 -9.35
C SER A 221 1.65 0.47 -10.62
N LEU A 222 2.73 1.07 -11.10
CA LEU A 222 3.41 0.67 -12.34
C LEU A 222 4.81 0.15 -12.04
N THR A 223 5.26 -0.83 -12.84
CA THR A 223 6.68 -1.20 -12.95
C THR A 223 7.50 -0.05 -13.55
N SER A 224 8.83 -0.13 -13.44
CA SER A 224 9.75 0.77 -14.16
C SER A 224 9.58 0.71 -15.68
N ARG A 225 9.02 -0.39 -16.21
CA ARG A 225 8.69 -0.58 -17.63
C ARG A 225 7.26 -0.16 -18.00
N GLY A 226 6.51 0.48 -17.09
CA GLY A 226 5.16 0.94 -17.36
C GLY A 226 4.05 -0.10 -17.22
N LYS A 227 4.38 -1.38 -17.08
CA LYS A 227 3.38 -2.43 -16.85
C LYS A 227 2.67 -2.24 -15.51
N VAL A 228 1.35 -2.37 -15.48
CA VAL A 228 0.56 -2.29 -14.26
C VAL A 228 0.84 -3.48 -13.33
N LEU A 229 1.15 -3.18 -12.07
CA LEU A 229 1.37 -4.15 -11.00
C LEU A 229 0.13 -4.34 -10.12
N GLY A 230 -0.58 -3.25 -9.84
CA GLY A 230 -1.69 -3.27 -8.90
C GLY A 230 -2.46 -1.96 -8.87
N ILE A 231 -3.61 -2.01 -8.19
CA ILE A 231 -4.50 -0.87 -7.99
C ILE A 231 -4.87 -0.73 -6.53
N ASN A 232 -5.05 0.52 -6.12
CA ASN A 232 -5.54 0.88 -4.81
C ASN A 232 -6.61 1.96 -4.96
N TYR A 233 -7.74 1.76 -4.30
CA TYR A 233 -8.86 2.69 -4.35
C TYR A 233 -9.03 3.34 -2.98
N ARG A 234 -9.16 4.66 -2.99
CA ARG A 234 -9.33 5.45 -1.76
C ARG A 234 -10.43 6.46 -1.95
N THR A 235 -11.16 6.71 -0.87
CA THR A 235 -12.12 7.79 -0.79
C THR A 235 -11.70 8.79 0.28
N GLN A 236 -12.01 10.06 0.05
CA GLN A 236 -11.71 11.16 0.96
C GLN A 236 -12.93 12.07 1.07
N PRO A 237 -13.25 12.58 2.27
CA PRO A 237 -14.30 13.58 2.41
C PRO A 237 -13.98 14.82 1.58
N ALA A 238 -14.92 15.30 0.77
CA ALA A 238 -14.77 16.50 -0.05
C ALA A 238 -16.12 17.16 -0.27
N TRP A 239 -16.30 18.39 0.22
CA TRP A 239 -17.61 19.05 0.20
C TRP A 239 -18.10 19.37 -1.21
N GLY A 240 -19.36 19.02 -1.49
CA GLY A 240 -20.07 19.34 -2.73
C GLY A 240 -19.72 18.47 -3.93
N LEU A 241 -18.98 17.37 -3.75
CA LEU A 241 -18.65 16.42 -4.82
C LEU A 241 -19.44 15.12 -4.63
N ASN A 242 -20.01 14.62 -5.73
CA ASN A 242 -20.63 13.31 -5.73
C ASN A 242 -19.61 12.22 -6.02
N LEU A 243 -19.86 11.04 -5.43
CA LEU A 243 -19.05 9.85 -5.67
C LEU A 243 -19.01 9.51 -7.17
N PHE A 244 -17.81 9.22 -7.69
CA PHE A 244 -17.52 8.91 -9.11
C PHE A 244 -17.68 10.06 -10.11
N GLU A 245 -18.03 11.27 -9.68
CA GLU A 245 -18.09 12.43 -10.56
C GLU A 245 -16.68 12.93 -10.92
N HIS A 246 -15.79 12.97 -9.91
CA HIS A 246 -14.44 13.47 -10.03
C HIS A 246 -13.42 12.49 -9.45
N THR A 247 -13.18 11.39 -10.16
CA THR A 247 -12.16 10.43 -9.71
C THR A 247 -10.77 10.86 -10.14
N ALA A 248 -9.92 11.13 -9.16
CA ALA A 248 -8.52 11.45 -9.43
C ALA A 248 -7.70 10.16 -9.60
N VAL A 249 -7.13 9.96 -10.79
CA VAL A 249 -6.18 8.86 -11.01
C VAL A 249 -4.75 9.31 -10.74
N ARG A 250 -4.03 8.54 -9.94
CA ARG A 250 -2.62 8.77 -9.63
C ARG A 250 -1.80 7.59 -10.09
N LEU A 251 -0.71 7.87 -10.81
CA LEU A 251 0.27 6.87 -11.18
C LEU A 251 1.36 6.80 -10.11
N ASN A 252 1.53 5.65 -9.51
CA ASN A 252 2.64 5.36 -8.60
C ASN A 252 3.66 4.53 -9.36
N LYS A 253 4.66 5.20 -9.93
CA LYS A 253 5.83 4.54 -10.52
C LYS A 253 6.79 4.19 -9.41
N GLY A 254 7.15 2.92 -9.28
CA GLY A 254 8.20 2.52 -8.35
C GLY A 254 9.49 3.29 -8.64
N LEU A 255 9.79 4.30 -7.82
CA LEU A 255 11.05 5.01 -7.90
C LEU A 255 12.15 4.01 -7.55
N ALA A 256 13.22 4.01 -8.34
CA ALA A 256 14.42 3.29 -7.94
C ALA A 256 14.81 3.81 -6.56
N ALA A 257 14.93 2.90 -5.59
CA ALA A 257 15.38 3.27 -4.27
C ALA A 257 16.70 4.04 -4.41
N PRO A 258 16.87 5.18 -3.71
CA PRO A 258 18.12 5.92 -3.78
C PRO A 258 19.27 4.96 -3.44
N ALA A 259 20.35 5.02 -4.22
CA ALA A 259 21.51 4.20 -3.96
C ALA A 259 21.97 4.42 -2.51
N PRO A 260 22.38 3.37 -1.79
CA PRO A 260 22.88 3.53 -0.44
C PRO A 260 24.05 4.50 -0.47
N VAL A 261 24.01 5.51 0.40
CA VAL A 261 25.12 6.45 0.55
C VAL A 261 26.26 5.70 1.24
N ILE A 262 27.17 5.16 0.45
CA ILE A 262 28.36 4.48 0.95
C ILE A 262 29.35 5.59 1.33
N PRO A 263 29.72 5.73 2.62
CA PRO A 263 30.75 6.70 3.00
C PRO A 263 32.04 6.38 2.25
N PRO A 264 32.81 7.39 1.79
CA PRO A 264 34.05 7.15 1.08
C PRO A 264 34.95 6.27 1.93
N ARG A 265 35.43 5.16 1.33
CA ARG A 265 36.38 4.27 2.01
C ARG A 265 37.59 5.13 2.43
N PRO A 266 38.00 5.13 3.71
CA PRO A 266 39.18 5.85 4.11
C PRO A 266 40.35 5.35 3.27
N VAL A 267 41.00 6.27 2.55
CA VAL A 267 42.26 5.99 1.87
C VAL A 267 43.28 5.76 2.98
N ILE A 268 43.45 4.51 3.38
CA ILE A 268 44.57 4.12 4.23
C ILE A 268 45.80 4.41 3.38
N LYS A 269 46.54 5.46 3.74
CA LYS A 269 47.86 5.68 3.16
C LYS A 269 48.68 4.42 3.41
N GLU A 270 49.22 3.82 2.36
CA GLU A 270 50.18 2.73 2.43
C GLU A 270 51.32 3.16 3.37
N GLY A 271 51.26 2.76 4.63
CA GLY A 271 52.17 3.25 5.68
C GLY A 271 51.59 3.23 7.11
N GLU A 272 50.27 3.33 7.30
CA GLU A 272 49.65 3.29 8.65
C GLU A 272 49.02 1.93 9.01
N GLN A 273 49.14 0.93 8.12
CA GLN A 273 48.51 -0.38 8.32
C GLN A 273 49.30 -1.31 9.25
N GLU A 274 50.55 -0.98 9.58
CA GLU A 274 51.36 -1.78 10.51
C GLU A 274 51.15 -1.41 12.00
N GLN A 275 50.68 -0.20 12.33
CA GLN A 275 50.50 0.18 13.75
C GLN A 275 49.15 -0.18 14.37
N LEU A 276 48.15 -0.57 13.57
CA LEU A 276 46.82 -0.90 14.09
C LEU A 276 46.65 -2.38 14.49
N GLN A 277 47.55 -3.28 14.08
CA GLN A 277 47.50 -4.68 14.56
C GLN A 277 48.08 -4.84 15.97
N ASP A 278 49.10 -4.06 16.35
CA ASP A 278 49.75 -4.23 17.65
C ASP A 278 48.90 -3.70 18.83
N ASN A 279 48.00 -2.75 18.59
CA ASN A 279 47.11 -2.21 19.63
C ASN A 279 45.85 -3.07 19.87
N SER A 280 45.53 -4.00 18.96
CA SER A 280 44.40 -4.93 19.13
C SER A 280 44.66 -5.98 20.21
N ILE A 281 45.91 -6.46 20.30
CA ILE A 281 46.34 -7.47 21.27
C ILE A 281 46.25 -6.92 22.70
N PHE A 282 46.65 -5.65 22.90
CA PHE A 282 46.53 -4.97 24.20
C PHE A 282 45.08 -4.76 24.65
N GLY A 283 44.13 -4.56 23.73
CA GLY A 283 42.71 -4.41 24.03
C GLY A 283 42.08 -5.69 24.57
N MET A 284 42.45 -6.85 24.01
CA MET A 284 41.96 -8.15 24.50
C MET A 284 42.60 -8.54 25.84
N LEU A 285 43.90 -8.31 26.02
CA LEU A 285 44.60 -8.63 27.28
C LEU A 285 44.02 -7.87 28.50
N ARG A 286 43.55 -6.64 28.28
CA ARG A 286 42.92 -5.82 29.33
C ARG A 286 41.59 -6.40 29.85
N ARG A 287 40.82 -7.10 29.00
CA ARG A 287 39.56 -7.76 29.41
C ARG A 287 39.78 -9.04 30.22
N TYR A 288 40.93 -9.70 30.03
CA TYR A 288 41.24 -10.99 30.67
C TYR A 288 42.30 -10.92 31.78
N TRP A 289 42.80 -9.71 32.11
CA TRP A 289 43.79 -9.49 33.16
C TRP A 289 43.41 -10.11 34.52
N TRP A 290 42.14 -10.04 34.91
CA TRP A 290 41.67 -10.61 36.18
C TRP A 290 41.72 -12.15 36.22
N VAL A 291 41.56 -12.82 35.07
CA VAL A 291 41.67 -14.29 34.97
C VAL A 291 43.12 -14.73 35.18
N ILE A 292 44.07 -13.99 34.61
CA ILE A 292 45.51 -14.25 34.80
C ILE A 292 45.88 -14.14 36.28
N LEU A 293 45.37 -13.14 36.99
CA LEU A 293 45.58 -13.00 38.44
C LEU A 293 45.02 -14.18 39.23
N ILE A 294 43.82 -14.67 38.88
CA ILE A 294 43.22 -15.84 39.56
C ILE A 294 44.08 -17.08 39.36
N VAL A 295 44.51 -17.36 38.13
CA VAL A 295 45.40 -18.51 37.84
C VAL A 295 46.70 -18.38 38.60
N PHE A 296 47.30 -17.18 38.65
CA PHE A 296 48.53 -16.93 39.39
C PHE A 296 48.36 -17.16 40.90
N VAL A 297 47.23 -16.72 41.47
CA VAL A 297 46.92 -16.98 42.89
C VAL A 297 46.74 -18.48 43.15
N ILE A 298 46.01 -19.19 42.29
CA ILE A 298 45.80 -20.65 42.44
C ILE A 298 47.13 -21.39 42.35
N MET A 299 48.01 -21.03 41.40
CA MET A 299 49.33 -21.67 41.28
C MET A 299 50.24 -21.37 42.46
N ASN A 300 50.19 -20.17 43.05
CA ASN A 300 50.97 -19.86 44.26
C ASN A 300 50.39 -20.54 45.51
N VAL A 301 49.08 -20.75 45.58
CA VAL A 301 48.41 -21.42 46.71
C VAL A 301 48.59 -22.94 46.63
N MET A 302 48.52 -23.54 45.44
CA MET A 302 48.73 -24.99 45.25
C MET A 302 50.21 -25.38 45.16
N GLY A 303 51.08 -24.51 44.63
CA GLY A 303 52.53 -24.75 44.56
C GLY A 303 53.26 -24.59 45.90
N GLY A 304 52.57 -24.14 46.96
CA GLY A 304 53.09 -24.04 48.32
C GLY A 304 52.89 -25.30 49.18
N MET A 305 52.30 -26.38 48.64
CA MET A 305 52.10 -27.65 49.33
C MET A 305 52.93 -28.77 48.68
N GLU A 306 54.23 -28.54 48.49
CA GLU A 306 55.19 -29.63 48.34
C GLU A 306 56.11 -29.66 49.57
N ASP A 307 55.89 -30.74 50.32
CA ASP A 307 56.72 -31.39 51.34
C ASP A 307 56.97 -30.74 52.70
N PRO A 308 56.22 -31.22 53.72
CA PRO A 308 56.78 -31.61 54.99
C PRO A 308 56.74 -33.14 55.13
N GLY A 309 57.68 -33.80 54.46
CA GLY A 309 58.29 -35.06 54.90
C GLY A 309 57.51 -36.36 54.68
N LYS A 310 58.04 -37.19 53.79
CA LYS A 310 58.49 -38.57 54.09
C LYS A 310 59.16 -39.23 52.90
#